data_AF-A0AAD6BD00-F1
#
_entry.id   AF-A0AAD6BD00-F1
#
_cell.length_a   1.000
_cell.length_b   1.000
_cell.length_c   1.000
_cell.angle_alpha   90.00
_cell.angle_beta   90.00
_cell.angle_gamma   90.00
#
_symmetry.space_group_name_H-M   'P 1'
#
loop_
_entity.id
_entity.type
_entity.pdbx_description
1 polymer ?
#
loop_
_entity_poly.entity_id
_entity_poly.type
_entity_poly.pdbx_seq_one_letter_code
_entity_poly.pdbx_strand_id
1 'polypeptide(L)'
;MINIDLSDQYARTLFQKCDKSADGRLDHEEIEVFCRELLRRPELDAVFIRYSANGCVLSTVDLRDFLKDQGEDASVTHAQSLILTYELNAWAQKNQFMTPNGFTMYMLSKENCVFDPEHARVYQDMSRPLAHYFISSSHNTYLTKDQLTGDSSTEPYIRALKHGCRCVELDCWDGDKGEPVIYHGHTLTSKVPFVEVIQTINDYAFKASPYPLILSLENHCSVEQQTVMARHLRTILGDKLLTKPPDGLDPHKLPSPEDLKGKILVKGKKEQVVGGCSSSSSDLSCSDEEAKPSSKKEEKKPAVCKLSPELSDLVVYTCSVPFRSFEQAARCPATDMSSFSESEALRHAKDSGIM
;
A
#
# COMPACT_ATOMS: atom_id res chain seq x y z
N MET A 1 -3.54 -26.63 -19.57
CA MET A 1 -3.40 -25.59 -20.61
C MET A 1 -2.17 -24.77 -20.22
N ILE A 2 -1.11 -24.80 -21.02
CA ILE A 2 0.11 -24.03 -20.76
C ILE A 2 -0.11 -22.65 -21.39
N ASN A 3 -0.01 -21.57 -20.61
CA ASN A 3 -0.17 -20.22 -21.13
C ASN A 3 1.17 -19.75 -21.69
N ILE A 4 1.32 -19.73 -23.01
CA ILE A 4 2.56 -19.36 -23.68
C ILE A 4 2.25 -18.18 -24.61
N ASP A 5 2.73 -17.00 -24.25
CA ASP A 5 2.70 -15.82 -25.13
C ASP A 5 3.98 -15.83 -25.98
N LEU A 6 3.88 -16.45 -27.15
CA LEU A 6 4.99 -16.67 -28.07
C LEU A 6 4.66 -16.02 -29.40
N SER A 7 5.63 -15.33 -30.02
CA SER A 7 5.42 -14.85 -31.37
C SER A 7 5.24 -16.01 -32.36
N ASP A 8 4.23 -15.91 -33.23
CA ASP A 8 3.94 -16.91 -34.26
C ASP A 8 5.16 -17.19 -35.15
N GLN A 9 5.96 -16.15 -35.40
CA GLN A 9 7.17 -16.26 -36.22
C GLN A 9 8.22 -17.14 -35.53
N TYR A 10 8.47 -16.90 -34.24
CA TYR A 10 9.42 -17.73 -33.47
C TYR A 10 8.91 -19.16 -33.32
N ALA A 11 7.61 -19.34 -33.05
CA ALA A 11 6.96 -20.65 -32.99
C ALA A 11 7.18 -21.46 -34.28
N ARG A 12 6.98 -20.81 -35.44
CA ARG A 12 7.20 -21.42 -36.76
C ARG A 12 8.67 -21.74 -37.01
N THR A 13 9.59 -20.84 -36.68
CA THR A 13 11.04 -21.11 -36.82
C THR A 13 11.46 -22.30 -35.95
N LEU A 14 10.95 -22.37 -34.72
CA LEU A 14 11.23 -23.47 -33.82
C LEU A 14 10.62 -24.79 -34.32
N PHE A 15 9.40 -24.74 -34.85
CA PHE A 15 8.73 -25.88 -35.46
C PHE A 15 9.55 -26.43 -36.64
N GLN A 16 9.95 -25.56 -37.56
CA GLN A 16 10.78 -25.94 -38.72
C GLN A 16 12.15 -26.49 -38.32
N LYS A 17 12.73 -25.99 -37.22
CA LYS A 17 13.98 -26.54 -36.67
C LYS A 17 13.79 -27.97 -36.13
N CYS A 18 12.61 -28.29 -35.63
CA CYS A 18 12.32 -29.59 -35.00
C CYS A 18 11.78 -30.64 -35.98
N ASP A 19 11.08 -30.23 -37.05
CA ASP A 19 10.59 -31.10 -38.13
C ASP A 19 11.76 -31.55 -39.02
N LYS A 20 12.43 -32.64 -38.62
CA LYS A 20 13.54 -33.24 -39.36
C LYS A 20 13.05 -33.97 -40.60
N SER A 21 11.80 -34.45 -40.56
CA SER A 21 11.17 -35.15 -41.68
C SER A 21 10.78 -34.23 -42.84
N ALA A 22 10.64 -32.93 -42.54
CA ALA A 22 10.18 -31.87 -43.44
C ALA A 22 8.79 -32.14 -44.05
N ASP A 23 7.94 -32.87 -43.33
CA ASP A 23 6.58 -33.23 -43.79
C ASP A 23 5.49 -32.24 -43.30
N GLY A 24 5.89 -31.21 -42.55
CA GLY A 24 4.99 -30.22 -41.98
C GLY A 24 4.26 -30.69 -40.72
N ARG A 25 4.75 -31.76 -40.07
CA ARG A 25 4.27 -32.30 -38.79
C ARG A 25 5.46 -32.53 -37.85
N LEU A 26 5.16 -32.72 -36.58
CA LEU A 26 6.15 -33.19 -35.61
C LEU A 26 5.69 -34.55 -35.10
N ASP A 27 6.54 -35.56 -35.23
CA ASP A 27 6.31 -36.84 -34.57
C ASP A 27 6.52 -36.74 -33.05
N HIS A 28 6.35 -37.85 -32.33
CA HIS A 28 6.48 -37.84 -30.88
C HIS A 28 7.87 -37.39 -30.40
N GLU A 29 8.95 -37.83 -31.05
CA GLU A 29 10.32 -37.45 -30.67
C GLU A 29 10.59 -35.98 -31.00
N GLU A 30 10.10 -35.49 -32.12
CA GLU A 30 10.24 -34.11 -32.55
C GLU A 30 9.42 -33.14 -31.69
N ILE A 31 8.23 -33.55 -31.21
CA ILE A 31 7.43 -32.78 -30.25
C ILE A 31 8.18 -32.63 -28.92
N GLU A 32 8.82 -33.70 -28.43
CA GLU A 32 9.63 -33.60 -27.20
C GLU A 32 10.79 -32.62 -27.36
N VAL A 33 11.47 -32.65 -28.51
CA VAL A 33 12.54 -31.69 -28.84
C VAL A 33 11.99 -30.27 -28.91
N PHE A 34 10.85 -30.08 -29.58
CA PHE A 34 10.19 -28.78 -29.71
C PHE A 34 9.81 -28.21 -28.33
N CYS A 35 9.16 -28.99 -27.47
CA CYS A 35 8.79 -28.55 -26.13
C CYS A 35 10.02 -28.23 -25.27
N ARG A 36 11.09 -29.03 -25.38
CA ARG A 36 12.34 -28.79 -24.65
C ARG A 36 13.00 -27.48 -25.10
N GLU A 37 13.10 -27.23 -26.39
CA GLU A 37 13.70 -26.00 -26.92
C GLU A 37 12.81 -24.78 -26.66
N LEU A 38 11.48 -24.94 -26.67
CA LEU A 38 10.53 -23.88 -26.34
C LEU A 38 10.65 -23.41 -24.88
N LEU A 39 10.88 -24.35 -23.96
CA LEU A 39 11.01 -24.07 -22.53
C LEU A 39 12.46 -23.80 -22.11
N ARG A 40 13.40 -23.84 -23.06
CA ARG A 40 14.82 -23.67 -22.79
C ARG A 40 15.12 -22.23 -22.37
N ARG A 41 16.02 -22.08 -21.39
CA ARG A 41 16.47 -20.80 -20.86
C ARG A 41 18.00 -20.68 -21.05
N PRO A 42 18.47 -20.16 -22.19
CA PRO A 42 19.90 -20.12 -22.54
C PRO A 42 20.77 -19.40 -21.50
N GLU A 43 20.22 -18.42 -20.80
CA GLU A 43 20.88 -17.72 -19.71
C GLU A 43 21.08 -18.62 -18.49
N LEU A 44 20.15 -19.51 -18.19
CA LEU A 44 20.30 -20.50 -17.12
C LEU A 44 21.27 -21.61 -17.53
N ASP A 45 21.28 -22.01 -18.81
CA ASP A 45 22.28 -22.94 -19.34
C ASP A 45 23.70 -22.39 -19.16
N ALA A 46 23.90 -21.09 -19.45
CA ALA A 46 25.21 -20.46 -19.32
C ALA A 46 25.69 -20.43 -17.86
N VAL A 47 24.78 -20.14 -16.91
CA VAL A 47 25.09 -20.22 -15.47
C VAL A 47 25.39 -21.66 -15.07
N PHE A 48 24.55 -22.62 -15.48
CA PHE A 48 24.74 -24.03 -15.18
C PHE A 48 26.10 -24.55 -15.65
N ILE A 49 26.46 -24.28 -16.91
CA ILE A 49 27.73 -24.73 -17.52
C ILE A 49 28.93 -24.12 -16.81
N ARG A 50 28.82 -22.89 -16.29
CA ARG A 50 29.91 -22.25 -15.54
C ARG A 50 30.29 -23.01 -14.28
N TYR A 51 29.32 -23.63 -13.60
CA TYR A 51 29.55 -24.37 -12.36
C TYR A 51 29.68 -25.87 -12.57
N SER A 52 29.11 -26.42 -13.65
CA SER A 52 29.19 -27.85 -13.95
C SER A 52 30.56 -28.25 -14.49
N ALA A 53 31.32 -29.02 -13.70
CA ALA A 53 32.66 -29.49 -14.09
C ALA A 53 32.67 -30.33 -15.38
N ASN A 54 31.58 -31.03 -15.70
CA ASN A 54 31.45 -31.86 -16.91
C ASN A 54 30.42 -31.33 -17.93
N GLY A 55 29.79 -30.19 -17.64
CA GLY A 55 28.74 -29.58 -18.48
C GLY A 55 27.41 -30.35 -18.53
N CYS A 56 27.26 -31.45 -17.79
CA CYS A 56 26.06 -32.31 -17.83
C CYS A 56 25.27 -32.30 -16.53
N VAL A 57 25.95 -32.26 -15.39
CA VAL A 57 25.35 -32.28 -14.05
C VAL A 57 26.10 -31.33 -13.10
N LEU A 58 25.41 -30.78 -12.11
CA LEU A 58 26.02 -30.20 -10.92
C LEU A 58 26.12 -31.29 -9.86
N SER A 59 27.33 -31.61 -9.42
CA SER A 59 27.53 -32.35 -8.19
C SER A 59 27.15 -31.51 -6.97
N THR A 60 27.04 -32.15 -5.80
CA THR A 60 26.87 -31.41 -4.54
C THR A 60 27.98 -30.36 -4.33
N VAL A 61 29.20 -30.61 -4.81
CA VAL A 61 30.30 -29.64 -4.69
C VAL A 61 30.06 -28.45 -5.62
N ASP A 62 29.73 -28.71 -6.89
CA ASP A 62 29.47 -27.67 -7.89
C ASP A 62 28.31 -26.76 -7.46
N LEU A 63 27.23 -27.35 -6.93
CA LEU A 63 26.08 -26.59 -6.44
C LEU A 63 26.45 -25.72 -5.23
N ARG A 64 27.30 -26.20 -4.32
CA ARG A 64 27.77 -25.39 -3.19
C ARG A 64 28.63 -24.22 -3.62
N ASP A 65 29.46 -24.39 -4.65
CA ASP A 65 30.24 -23.29 -5.21
C ASP A 65 29.33 -22.23 -5.82
N PHE A 66 28.27 -22.64 -6.52
CA PHE A 66 27.21 -21.74 -6.99
C PHE A 66 26.56 -20.96 -5.82
N LEU A 67 26.07 -21.66 -4.79
CA LEU A 67 25.38 -21.04 -3.65
C LEU A 67 26.31 -20.07 -2.90
N LYS A 68 27.57 -20.44 -2.73
CA LYS A 68 28.59 -19.61 -2.09
C LYS A 68 28.81 -18.30 -2.85
N ASP A 69 28.89 -18.37 -4.17
CA ASP A 69 29.04 -17.19 -5.01
C ASP A 69 27.79 -16.28 -4.98
N GLN A 70 26.60 -16.85 -4.73
CA GLN A 70 25.36 -16.07 -4.49
C GLN A 70 25.30 -15.46 -3.08
N GLY A 71 26.16 -15.87 -2.15
CA GLY A 71 26.08 -15.47 -0.74
C GLY A 71 25.02 -16.23 0.06
N GLU A 72 24.59 -17.39 -0.43
CA GLU A 72 23.58 -18.26 0.18
C GLU A 72 24.23 -19.34 1.09
N ASP A 73 23.41 -20.15 1.79
CA ASP A 73 23.90 -21.24 2.62
C ASP A 73 24.56 -22.35 1.79
N ALA A 74 25.89 -22.31 1.67
CA ALA A 74 26.68 -23.32 0.97
C ALA A 74 26.97 -24.59 1.80
N SER A 75 26.16 -24.90 2.82
CA SER A 75 26.28 -26.15 3.59
C SER A 75 26.01 -27.37 2.71
N VAL A 76 26.67 -28.49 3.02
CA VAL A 76 26.46 -29.76 2.30
C VAL A 76 25.02 -30.23 2.45
N THR A 77 24.47 -30.08 3.66
CA THR A 77 23.08 -30.43 3.98
C THR A 77 22.08 -29.63 3.16
N HIS A 78 22.30 -28.33 2.99
CA HIS A 78 21.40 -27.48 2.20
C HIS A 78 21.46 -27.83 0.71
N ALA A 79 22.66 -27.92 0.14
CA ALA A 79 22.82 -28.31 -1.27
C ALA A 79 22.19 -29.67 -1.60
N GLN A 80 22.35 -30.68 -0.73
CA GLN A 80 21.68 -31.98 -0.87
C GLN A 80 20.16 -31.87 -0.77
N SER A 81 19.64 -31.03 0.15
CA SER A 81 18.21 -30.75 0.25
C SER A 81 17.65 -30.15 -1.03
N LEU A 82 18.35 -29.20 -1.65
CA LEU A 82 17.94 -28.61 -2.93
C LEU A 82 17.89 -29.66 -4.04
N ILE A 83 18.90 -30.53 -4.13
CA ILE A 83 18.92 -31.64 -5.10
C ILE A 83 17.72 -32.57 -4.87
N LEU A 84 17.48 -32.99 -3.62
CA LEU A 84 16.35 -33.86 -3.29
C LEU A 84 15.00 -33.20 -3.58
N THR A 85 14.89 -31.88 -3.46
CA THR A 85 13.64 -31.14 -3.62
C THR A 85 13.32 -30.84 -5.08
N TYR A 86 14.31 -30.40 -5.85
CA TYR A 86 14.08 -29.83 -7.19
C TYR A 86 14.52 -30.75 -8.35
N GLU A 87 15.33 -31.79 -8.09
CA GLU A 87 15.73 -32.71 -9.15
C GLU A 87 14.58 -33.63 -9.59
N LEU A 88 14.33 -33.65 -10.90
CA LEU A 88 13.26 -34.43 -11.51
C LEU A 88 13.72 -35.84 -11.93
N ASN A 89 15.01 -36.02 -12.21
CA ASN A 89 15.58 -37.30 -12.62
C ASN A 89 15.94 -38.15 -11.40
N ALA A 90 15.24 -39.27 -11.20
CA ALA A 90 15.42 -40.15 -10.06
C ALA A 90 16.84 -40.73 -9.92
N TRP A 91 17.52 -40.99 -11.05
CA TRP A 91 18.91 -41.47 -11.01
C TRP A 91 19.85 -40.36 -10.54
N ALA A 92 19.71 -39.14 -11.07
CA ALA A 92 20.53 -38.00 -10.67
C ALA A 92 20.31 -37.66 -9.19
N GLN A 93 19.05 -37.58 -8.76
CA GLN A 93 18.66 -37.35 -7.37
C GLN A 93 19.26 -38.40 -6.41
N LYS A 94 19.15 -39.70 -6.76
CA LYS A 94 19.72 -40.80 -5.95
C LYS A 94 21.24 -40.69 -5.82
N ASN A 95 21.91 -40.20 -6.86
CA ASN A 95 23.37 -40.03 -6.88
C ASN A 95 23.83 -38.62 -6.46
N GLN A 96 22.93 -37.79 -5.90
CA GLN A 96 23.22 -36.42 -5.45
C GLN A 96 23.78 -35.52 -6.56
N PHE A 97 23.20 -35.64 -7.75
CA PHE A 97 23.44 -34.77 -8.90
C PHE A 97 22.19 -33.96 -9.22
N MET A 98 22.40 -32.71 -9.65
CA MET A 98 21.37 -31.85 -10.22
C MET A 98 21.58 -31.67 -11.73
N THR A 99 20.55 -31.94 -12.51
CA THR A 99 20.49 -31.76 -13.96
C THR A 99 20.14 -30.31 -14.32
N PRO A 100 20.31 -29.86 -15.58
CA PRO A 100 19.87 -28.52 -16.00
C PRO A 100 18.38 -28.26 -15.72
N ASN A 101 17.55 -29.30 -15.80
CA ASN A 101 16.12 -29.19 -15.50
C ASN A 101 15.90 -29.00 -13.99
N GLY A 102 16.60 -29.76 -13.15
CA GLY A 102 16.54 -29.59 -11.68
C GLY A 102 17.04 -28.22 -11.24
N PHE A 103 18.12 -27.73 -11.85
CA PHE A 103 18.63 -26.38 -11.61
C PHE A 103 17.62 -25.31 -12.04
N THR A 104 16.98 -25.46 -13.20
CA THR A 104 15.91 -24.55 -13.64
C THR A 104 14.75 -24.52 -12.65
N MET A 105 14.35 -25.69 -12.12
CA MET A 105 13.30 -25.78 -11.10
C MET A 105 13.69 -25.07 -9.81
N TYR A 106 14.96 -25.19 -9.38
CA TYR A 106 15.49 -24.44 -8.24
C TYR A 106 15.48 -22.92 -8.49
N MET A 107 15.98 -22.47 -9.63
CA MET A 107 16.08 -21.03 -9.95
C MET A 107 14.71 -20.34 -10.02
N LEU A 108 13.65 -21.08 -10.36
CA LEU A 108 12.26 -20.60 -10.41
C LEU A 108 11.48 -20.87 -9.12
N SER A 109 12.12 -21.47 -8.11
CA SER A 109 11.48 -21.83 -6.86
C SER A 109 11.25 -20.61 -5.95
N LYS A 110 10.45 -20.80 -4.91
CA LYS A 110 10.28 -19.79 -3.85
C LYS A 110 11.55 -19.59 -3.02
N GLU A 111 12.42 -20.59 -2.97
CA GLU A 111 13.67 -20.56 -2.19
C GLU A 111 14.71 -19.67 -2.86
N ASN A 112 14.70 -19.63 -4.18
CA ASN A 112 15.47 -18.67 -4.99
C ASN A 112 14.65 -17.41 -5.35
N CYS A 113 13.67 -17.04 -4.52
CA CYS A 113 12.89 -15.82 -4.75
C CYS A 113 13.74 -14.61 -4.37
N VAL A 114 13.74 -13.58 -5.22
CA VAL A 114 14.41 -12.31 -4.92
C VAL A 114 13.84 -11.60 -3.69
N PHE A 115 12.61 -11.93 -3.29
CA PHE A 115 12.00 -11.42 -2.06
C PHE A 115 12.38 -12.28 -0.88
N ASP A 116 12.94 -11.64 0.15
CA ASP A 116 13.22 -12.26 1.44
C ASP A 116 11.91 -12.81 2.07
N PRO A 117 11.79 -14.14 2.24
CA PRO A 117 10.62 -14.77 2.85
C PRO A 117 10.35 -14.30 4.29
N GLU A 118 11.37 -13.92 5.06
CA GLU A 118 11.20 -13.41 6.42
C GLU A 118 10.47 -12.06 6.42
N HIS A 119 10.64 -11.27 5.36
CA HIS A 119 9.94 -10.02 5.15
C HIS A 119 8.52 -10.18 4.55
N ALA A 120 8.08 -11.42 4.28
CA ALA A 120 6.71 -11.70 3.84
C ALA A 120 5.69 -11.71 5.00
N ARG A 121 6.16 -11.60 6.25
CA ARG A 121 5.35 -11.45 7.46
C ARG A 121 5.72 -10.16 8.18
N VAL A 122 4.97 -9.80 9.21
CA VAL A 122 5.38 -8.68 10.08
C VAL A 122 6.63 -9.09 10.85
N TYR A 123 7.74 -8.42 10.57
CA TYR A 123 9.06 -8.68 11.20
C TYR A 123 9.61 -7.48 11.97
N GLN A 124 9.05 -6.29 11.76
CA GLN A 124 9.49 -5.05 12.41
C GLN A 124 8.93 -4.94 13.82
N ASP A 125 9.61 -4.19 14.68
CA ASP A 125 9.09 -3.80 15.99
C ASP A 125 7.88 -2.87 15.80
N MET A 126 6.68 -3.38 16.09
CA MET A 126 5.41 -2.66 15.94
C MET A 126 4.96 -1.94 17.22
N SER A 127 5.83 -1.88 18.24
CA SER A 127 5.54 -1.27 19.56
C SER A 127 6.03 0.18 19.71
N ARG A 128 6.68 0.74 18.68
CA ARG A 128 7.09 2.16 18.66
C ARG A 128 5.90 3.08 18.35
N PRO A 129 5.96 4.38 18.70
CA PRO A 129 4.90 5.34 18.38
C PRO A 129 4.61 5.45 16.87
N LEU A 130 3.36 5.72 16.48
CA LEU A 130 2.91 5.82 15.08
C LEU A 130 3.81 6.68 14.17
N ALA A 131 4.39 7.77 14.68
CA ALA A 131 5.28 8.66 13.93
C ALA A 131 6.59 8.00 13.43
N HIS A 132 6.90 6.78 13.88
CA HIS A 132 8.13 6.07 13.51
C HIS A 132 7.97 5.18 12.26
N TYR A 133 6.78 5.11 11.65
CA TYR A 133 6.51 4.22 10.53
C TYR A 133 6.08 4.99 9.29
N PHE A 134 6.44 4.46 8.12
CA PHE A 134 5.78 4.82 6.88
C PHE A 134 4.41 4.14 6.82
N ILE A 135 3.36 4.94 6.68
CA ILE A 135 1.98 4.46 6.63
C ILE A 135 1.51 4.50 5.18
N SER A 136 1.14 3.33 4.63
CA SER A 136 0.53 3.23 3.30
C SER A 136 -0.75 4.07 3.26
N SER A 137 -0.76 5.13 2.44
CA SER A 137 -1.80 6.16 2.45
C SER A 137 -2.33 6.41 1.03
N SER A 138 -3.63 6.66 0.92
CA SER A 138 -4.32 6.96 -0.34
C SER A 138 -4.89 8.37 -0.31
N HIS A 139 -4.66 9.12 -1.38
CA HIS A 139 -5.22 10.45 -1.61
C HIS A 139 -6.46 10.36 -2.50
N ASN A 140 -7.49 11.16 -2.20
CA ASN A 140 -8.80 11.16 -2.87
C ASN A 140 -9.31 9.75 -3.16
N THR A 141 -9.35 8.92 -2.11
CA THR A 141 -9.55 7.46 -2.24
C THR A 141 -10.83 7.11 -2.97
N TYR A 142 -11.86 7.95 -2.92
CA TYR A 142 -13.16 7.73 -3.55
C TYR A 142 -13.14 7.77 -5.09
N LEU A 143 -12.12 8.35 -5.73
CA LEU A 143 -12.06 8.50 -7.19
C LEU A 143 -11.63 7.20 -7.88
N THR A 144 -12.35 6.84 -8.95
CA THR A 144 -12.02 5.66 -9.77
C THR A 144 -11.07 5.96 -10.93
N LYS A 145 -10.99 7.21 -11.37
CA LYS A 145 -10.25 7.67 -12.57
C LYS A 145 -9.60 9.04 -12.33
N ASP A 146 -9.83 10.01 -13.22
CA ASP A 146 -9.26 11.35 -13.16
C ASP A 146 -9.95 12.24 -12.11
N GLN A 147 -9.27 13.33 -11.74
CA GLN A 147 -9.67 14.26 -10.69
C GLN A 147 -10.82 15.21 -11.12
N LEU A 148 -11.19 15.27 -12.41
CA LEU A 148 -12.11 16.29 -12.94
C LEU A 148 -13.48 15.74 -13.32
N THR A 149 -13.51 14.52 -13.87
CA THR A 149 -14.71 13.86 -14.43
C THR A 149 -14.86 12.41 -13.98
N GLY A 150 -13.94 11.90 -13.15
CA GLY A 150 -13.97 10.54 -12.66
C GLY A 150 -15.19 10.23 -11.80
N ASP A 151 -15.61 8.97 -11.82
CA ASP A 151 -16.70 8.51 -10.95
C ASP A 151 -16.20 8.35 -9.51
N SER A 152 -17.00 8.79 -8.53
CA SER A 152 -16.80 8.47 -7.12
C SER A 152 -17.56 7.21 -6.76
N SER A 153 -16.90 6.25 -6.09
CA SER A 153 -17.56 5.01 -5.65
C SER A 153 -16.90 4.39 -4.42
N THR A 154 -17.52 3.33 -3.90
CA THR A 154 -16.98 2.53 -2.79
C THR A 154 -15.87 1.57 -3.21
N GLU A 155 -15.79 1.19 -4.50
CA GLU A 155 -14.85 0.18 -4.99
C GLU A 155 -13.35 0.55 -4.81
N PRO A 156 -12.92 1.80 -5.04
CA PRO A 156 -11.57 2.24 -4.70
C PRO A 156 -11.19 2.04 -3.22
N TYR A 157 -12.10 2.24 -2.28
CA TYR A 157 -11.86 1.94 -0.86
C TYR A 157 -11.62 0.45 -0.64
N ILE A 158 -12.45 -0.41 -1.26
CA ILE A 158 -12.27 -1.87 -1.20
C ILE A 158 -10.89 -2.26 -1.72
N ARG A 159 -10.50 -1.74 -2.89
CA ARG A 159 -9.21 -2.02 -3.51
C ARG A 159 -8.06 -1.56 -2.62
N ALA A 160 -8.08 -0.32 -2.13
CA ALA A 160 -7.04 0.24 -1.28
C ALA A 160 -6.87 -0.60 0.01
N LEU A 161 -7.97 -0.91 0.70
CA LEU A 161 -7.94 -1.69 1.94
C LEU A 161 -7.48 -3.14 1.72
N LYS A 162 -7.88 -3.79 0.61
CA LYS A 162 -7.40 -5.15 0.26
C LYS A 162 -5.91 -5.18 -0.09
N HIS A 163 -5.34 -4.06 -0.54
CA HIS A 163 -3.89 -3.90 -0.76
C HIS A 163 -3.14 -3.40 0.50
N GLY A 164 -3.81 -3.35 1.65
CA GLY A 164 -3.17 -3.01 2.93
C GLY A 164 -3.05 -1.52 3.22
N CYS A 165 -3.67 -0.63 2.44
CA CYS A 165 -3.68 0.82 2.73
C CYS A 165 -4.25 1.10 4.13
N ARG A 166 -3.59 1.95 4.91
CA ARG A 166 -3.86 2.27 6.33
C ARG A 166 -4.25 3.73 6.59
N CYS A 167 -4.32 4.57 5.56
CA CYS A 167 -4.91 5.90 5.63
C CYS A 167 -5.71 6.16 4.35
N VAL A 168 -7.01 6.46 4.49
CA VAL A 168 -7.90 6.75 3.37
C VAL A 168 -8.55 8.12 3.55
N GLU A 169 -8.83 8.79 2.46
CA GLU A 169 -9.33 10.16 2.42
C GLU A 169 -10.81 10.22 2.03
N LEU A 170 -11.57 11.07 2.74
CA LEU A 170 -13.00 11.26 2.56
C LEU A 170 -13.32 12.76 2.48
N ASP A 171 -13.63 13.23 1.27
CA ASP A 171 -14.05 14.62 1.03
C ASP A 171 -15.54 14.76 1.26
N CYS A 172 -15.90 15.21 2.45
CA CYS A 172 -17.27 15.17 2.95
C CYS A 172 -17.98 16.50 2.68
N TRP A 173 -19.08 16.43 1.93
CA TRP A 173 -19.90 17.58 1.54
C TRP A 173 -21.35 17.37 1.96
N ASP A 174 -22.07 18.49 2.13
CA ASP A 174 -23.51 18.45 2.35
C ASP A 174 -24.22 17.76 1.18
N GLY A 175 -25.06 16.78 1.48
CA GLY A 175 -25.93 16.14 0.51
C GLY A 175 -27.41 16.47 0.73
N ASP A 176 -28.23 15.92 -0.16
CA ASP A 176 -29.68 16.12 -0.12
C ASP A 176 -30.31 15.42 1.09
N LYS A 177 -31.45 15.94 1.56
CA LYS A 177 -32.23 15.37 2.67
C LYS A 177 -31.43 15.24 3.99
N GLY A 178 -30.37 16.01 4.16
CA GLY A 178 -29.54 16.01 5.37
C GLY A 178 -28.58 14.83 5.49
N GLU A 179 -28.34 14.09 4.41
CA GLU A 179 -27.40 12.98 4.37
C GLU A 179 -26.09 13.39 3.68
N PRO A 180 -24.92 13.27 4.36
CA PRO A 180 -23.64 13.66 3.79
C PRO A 180 -23.23 12.79 2.59
N VAL A 181 -22.48 13.38 1.67
CA VAL A 181 -21.94 12.72 0.47
C VAL A 181 -20.44 12.92 0.36
N ILE A 182 -19.78 12.07 -0.42
CA ILE A 182 -18.35 12.15 -0.74
C ILE A 182 -18.18 12.35 -2.24
N TYR A 183 -17.40 13.36 -2.61
CA TYR A 183 -16.96 13.64 -3.98
C TYR A 183 -15.88 14.74 -3.99
N HIS A 184 -15.26 14.96 -5.14
CA HIS A 184 -14.28 16.03 -5.30
C HIS A 184 -15.00 17.36 -5.55
N GLY A 185 -14.91 18.28 -4.57
CA GLY A 185 -15.61 19.57 -4.61
C GLY A 185 -15.34 20.38 -5.86
N HIS A 186 -16.31 21.19 -6.29
CA HIS A 186 -16.17 22.10 -7.44
C HIS A 186 -15.83 21.43 -8.78
N THR A 187 -16.03 20.11 -8.91
CA THR A 187 -15.83 19.35 -10.16
C THR A 187 -17.10 18.65 -10.62
N LEU A 188 -17.01 17.93 -11.76
CA LEU A 188 -18.10 17.16 -12.35
C LEU A 188 -18.08 15.68 -11.92
N THR A 189 -17.33 15.35 -10.88
CA THR A 189 -17.27 13.98 -10.33
C THR A 189 -18.63 13.56 -9.76
N SER A 190 -18.96 12.27 -9.87
CA SER A 190 -20.18 11.74 -9.27
C SER A 190 -20.08 11.70 -7.74
N LYS A 191 -21.22 11.54 -7.06
CA LYS A 191 -21.31 11.56 -5.60
C LYS A 191 -21.61 10.16 -5.07
N VAL A 192 -20.97 9.78 -3.97
CA VAL A 192 -21.26 8.54 -3.24
C VAL A 192 -21.76 8.89 -1.82
N PRO A 193 -22.82 8.24 -1.30
CA PRO A 193 -23.28 8.50 0.05
C PRO A 193 -22.21 8.18 1.11
N PHE A 194 -22.02 9.07 2.08
CA PHE A 194 -21.05 8.87 3.15
C PHE A 194 -21.30 7.57 3.93
N VAL A 195 -22.58 7.27 4.21
CA VAL A 195 -23.01 6.06 4.92
C VAL A 195 -22.53 4.77 4.24
N GLU A 196 -22.59 4.70 2.90
CA GLU A 196 -22.16 3.53 2.13
C GLU A 196 -20.63 3.35 2.16
N VAL A 197 -19.89 4.47 2.12
CA VAL A 197 -18.43 4.45 2.26
C VAL A 197 -18.02 3.95 3.65
N ILE A 198 -18.67 4.42 4.72
CA ILE A 198 -18.35 3.94 6.09
C ILE A 198 -18.72 2.46 6.28
N GLN A 199 -19.84 1.99 5.71
CA GLN A 199 -20.19 0.56 5.69
C GLN A 199 -19.12 -0.27 4.97
N THR A 200 -18.68 0.20 3.80
CA THR A 200 -17.61 -0.45 3.04
C THR A 200 -16.31 -0.50 3.84
N ILE A 201 -15.92 0.60 4.49
CA ILE A 201 -14.74 0.64 5.35
C ILE A 201 -14.87 -0.36 6.50
N ASN A 202 -16.03 -0.44 7.16
CA ASN A 202 -16.28 -1.38 8.26
C ASN A 202 -16.01 -2.84 7.88
N ASP A 203 -16.39 -3.22 6.65
CA ASP A 203 -16.28 -4.58 6.14
C ASP A 203 -14.85 -4.95 5.72
N TYR A 204 -14.03 -3.97 5.32
CA TYR A 204 -12.72 -4.22 4.73
C TYR A 204 -11.53 -3.71 5.54
N ALA A 205 -11.74 -2.83 6.53
CA ALA A 205 -10.70 -2.13 7.29
C ALA A 205 -9.56 -3.07 7.73
N PHE A 206 -9.88 -4.26 8.23
CA PHE A 206 -8.90 -5.18 8.81
C PHE A 206 -8.73 -6.51 8.06
N LYS A 207 -9.21 -6.63 6.81
CA LYS A 207 -9.09 -7.88 6.04
C LYS A 207 -7.66 -8.21 5.61
N ALA A 208 -6.87 -7.19 5.23
CA ALA A 208 -5.49 -7.38 4.78
C ALA A 208 -4.45 -7.12 5.89
N SER A 209 -4.81 -6.35 6.92
CA SER A 209 -3.90 -5.96 7.99
C SER A 209 -4.67 -5.69 9.29
N PRO A 210 -4.20 -6.15 10.46
CA PRO A 210 -4.85 -5.89 11.74
C PRO A 210 -4.53 -4.49 12.31
N TYR A 211 -3.55 -3.79 11.73
CA TYR A 211 -3.07 -2.49 12.23
C TYR A 211 -4.06 -1.35 11.96
N PRO A 212 -3.99 -0.26 12.75
CA PRO A 212 -4.97 0.82 12.72
C PRO A 212 -5.18 1.43 11.34
N LEU A 213 -6.42 1.87 11.09
CA LEU A 213 -6.81 2.61 9.90
C LEU A 213 -7.10 4.07 10.28
N ILE A 214 -6.57 5.02 9.50
CA ILE A 214 -6.85 6.45 9.67
C ILE A 214 -7.83 6.90 8.59
N LEU A 215 -8.90 7.60 8.99
CA LEU A 215 -9.83 8.28 8.10
C LEU A 215 -9.47 9.76 8.08
N SER A 216 -8.89 10.23 6.97
CA SER A 216 -8.60 11.66 6.74
C SER A 216 -9.87 12.33 6.23
N LEU A 217 -10.54 13.10 7.10
CA LEU A 217 -11.76 13.81 6.73
C LEU A 217 -11.43 15.22 6.22
N GLU A 218 -11.74 15.49 4.96
CA GLU A 218 -11.82 16.84 4.43
C GLU A 218 -13.28 17.32 4.55
N ASN A 219 -13.55 18.12 5.58
CA ASN A 219 -14.91 18.42 6.01
C ASN A 219 -15.42 19.77 5.49
N HIS A 220 -16.39 19.72 4.58
CA HIS A 220 -17.12 20.86 4.01
C HIS A 220 -18.61 20.86 4.35
N CYS A 221 -19.04 20.01 5.30
CA CYS A 221 -20.43 19.87 5.70
C CYS A 221 -20.87 20.99 6.67
N SER A 222 -22.15 21.31 6.65
CA SER A 222 -22.86 22.04 7.71
C SER A 222 -22.75 21.33 9.06
N VAL A 223 -22.91 22.07 10.17
CA VAL A 223 -22.81 21.50 11.52
C VAL A 223 -23.85 20.39 11.74
N GLU A 224 -25.04 20.55 11.16
CA GLU A 224 -26.11 19.57 11.18
C GLU A 224 -25.68 18.26 10.50
N GLN A 225 -25.09 18.33 9.31
CA GLN A 225 -24.63 17.14 8.59
C GLN A 225 -23.34 16.56 9.17
N GLN A 226 -22.48 17.37 9.79
CA GLN A 226 -21.35 16.86 10.58
C GLN A 226 -21.83 16.01 11.77
N THR A 227 -22.92 16.41 12.42
CA THR A 227 -23.57 15.61 13.48
C THR A 227 -24.06 14.27 12.93
N VAL A 228 -24.60 14.27 11.71
CA VAL A 228 -24.99 13.04 10.99
C VAL A 228 -23.78 12.16 10.66
N MET A 229 -22.66 12.74 10.19
CA MET A 229 -21.41 12.02 9.97
C MET A 229 -20.92 11.33 11.25
N ALA A 230 -20.88 12.06 12.37
CA ALA A 230 -20.47 11.51 13.66
C ALA A 230 -21.37 10.36 14.12
N ARG A 231 -22.69 10.48 13.91
CA ARG A 231 -23.67 9.42 14.18
C ARG A 231 -23.40 8.17 13.33
N HIS A 232 -23.19 8.34 12.03
CA HIS A 232 -22.88 7.22 11.11
C HIS A 232 -21.58 6.53 11.50
N LEU A 233 -20.50 7.28 11.76
CA LEU A 233 -19.22 6.74 12.23
C LEU A 233 -19.41 5.90 13.50
N ARG A 234 -20.08 6.44 14.53
CA ARG A 234 -20.31 5.72 15.80
C ARG A 234 -21.15 4.47 15.62
N THR A 235 -22.24 4.57 14.85
CA THR A 235 -23.22 3.48 14.70
C THR A 235 -22.65 2.33 13.87
N ILE A 236 -21.94 2.64 12.78
CA ILE A 236 -21.49 1.64 11.81
C ILE A 236 -20.16 1.00 12.25
N LEU A 237 -19.22 1.81 12.73
CA LEU A 237 -17.89 1.31 13.12
C LEU A 237 -17.87 0.74 14.54
N GLY A 238 -18.81 1.17 15.40
CA GLY A 238 -18.96 0.67 16.76
C GLY A 238 -17.64 0.67 17.53
N ASP A 239 -17.29 -0.49 18.10
CA ASP A 239 -16.07 -0.67 18.91
C ASP A 239 -14.77 -0.50 18.12
N LYS A 240 -14.81 -0.59 16.78
CA LYS A 240 -13.63 -0.33 15.94
C LYS A 240 -13.26 1.15 15.96
N LEU A 241 -14.23 2.06 16.15
CA LEU A 241 -13.95 3.49 16.18
C LEU A 241 -13.27 3.89 17.49
N LEU A 242 -12.10 4.52 17.38
CA LEU A 242 -11.43 5.11 18.52
C LEU A 242 -12.10 6.44 18.89
N THR A 243 -12.82 6.45 20.01
CA THR A 243 -13.54 7.63 20.51
C THR A 243 -12.89 8.27 21.73
N LYS A 244 -11.96 7.57 22.38
CA LYS A 244 -11.19 8.03 23.53
C LYS A 244 -9.81 7.32 23.56
N PRO A 245 -8.81 7.91 24.22
CA PRO A 245 -7.55 7.23 24.51
C PRO A 245 -7.80 5.86 25.16
N PRO A 246 -7.14 4.77 24.72
CA PRO A 246 -7.21 3.47 25.39
C PRO A 246 -6.73 3.55 26.84
N ASP A 247 -7.31 2.71 27.71
CA ASP A 247 -6.97 2.70 29.13
C ASP A 247 -5.48 2.37 29.34
N GLY A 248 -4.80 3.15 30.19
CA GLY A 248 -3.38 2.98 30.50
C GLY A 248 -2.42 3.64 29.52
N LEU A 249 -2.91 4.26 28.43
CA LEU A 249 -2.08 5.03 27.50
C LEU A 249 -2.10 6.52 27.83
N ASP A 250 -0.94 7.16 27.64
CA ASP A 250 -0.80 8.61 27.78
C ASP A 250 -1.55 9.30 26.62
N PRO A 251 -2.55 10.16 26.90
CA PRO A 251 -3.28 10.88 25.85
C PRO A 251 -2.41 11.87 25.07
N HIS A 252 -1.24 12.24 25.58
CA HIS A 252 -0.33 13.20 24.95
C HIS A 252 0.77 12.55 24.10
N LYS A 253 0.85 11.22 24.07
CA LYS A 253 1.80 10.46 23.24
C LYS A 253 1.05 9.68 22.17
N LEU A 254 1.65 9.61 21.00
CA LEU A 254 1.14 8.74 19.94
C LEU A 254 1.31 7.26 20.38
N PRO A 255 0.23 6.47 20.40
CA PRO A 255 0.32 5.04 20.66
C PRO A 255 1.11 4.30 19.57
N SER A 256 1.40 3.03 19.80
CA SER A 256 1.98 2.17 18.78
C SER A 256 0.92 1.54 17.85
N PRO A 257 1.32 1.05 16.67
CA PRO A 257 0.45 0.21 15.85
C PRO A 257 -0.11 -1.00 16.61
N GLU A 258 0.66 -1.62 17.52
CA GLU A 258 0.20 -2.71 18.39
C GLU A 258 -0.94 -2.29 19.30
N ASP A 259 -0.79 -1.16 20.00
CA ASP A 259 -1.80 -0.63 20.94
C ASP A 259 -3.14 -0.32 20.26
N LEU A 260 -3.11 -0.02 18.96
CA LEU A 260 -4.26 0.41 18.16
C LEU A 260 -4.74 -0.65 17.17
N LYS A 261 -4.34 -1.92 17.33
CA LYS A 261 -4.84 -3.01 16.50
C LYS A 261 -6.38 -3.05 16.48
N GLY A 262 -6.95 -3.18 15.29
CA GLY A 262 -8.39 -3.21 15.08
C GLY A 262 -9.10 -1.86 15.32
N LYS A 263 -8.36 -0.76 15.50
CA LYS A 263 -8.94 0.58 15.70
C LYS A 263 -8.92 1.44 14.44
N ILE A 264 -9.96 2.25 14.30
CA ILE A 264 -10.15 3.24 13.25
C ILE A 264 -10.09 4.62 13.90
N LEU A 265 -9.19 5.47 13.42
CA LEU A 265 -8.96 6.83 13.93
C LEU A 265 -9.55 7.85 12.96
N VAL A 266 -10.09 8.94 13.49
CA VAL A 266 -10.56 10.08 12.69
C VAL A 266 -9.51 11.18 12.73
N LYS A 267 -8.94 11.50 11.57
CA LYS A 267 -8.13 12.69 11.37
C LYS A 267 -9.04 13.84 10.95
N GLY A 268 -8.97 14.94 11.71
CA GLY A 268 -9.82 16.10 11.48
C GLY A 268 -9.47 17.26 12.40
N LYS A 269 -10.21 18.37 12.27
CA LYS A 269 -10.09 19.51 13.18
C LYS A 269 -10.74 19.18 14.52
N LYS A 270 -10.15 19.68 15.60
CA LYS A 270 -10.69 19.58 16.96
C LYS A 270 -10.97 20.96 17.52
N GLU A 271 -12.10 21.13 18.20
CA GLU A 271 -12.42 22.38 18.88
C GLU A 271 -11.45 22.57 20.05
N GLN A 272 -10.70 23.68 20.04
CA GLN A 272 -9.80 23.99 21.14
C GLN A 272 -10.60 24.50 22.33
N VAL A 273 -10.62 23.74 23.42
CA VAL A 273 -11.09 24.23 24.71
C VAL A 273 -10.17 25.38 25.13
N VAL A 274 -10.76 26.57 25.23
CA VAL A 274 -10.10 27.87 25.41
C VAL A 274 -8.96 27.80 26.43
N GLY A 275 -7.73 27.96 25.92
CA GLY A 275 -6.49 27.98 26.70
C GLY A 275 -5.38 28.74 25.98
N GLY A 276 -5.66 29.99 25.57
CA GLY A 276 -4.65 31.03 25.34
C GLY A 276 -3.76 30.91 24.09
N CYS A 277 -4.28 31.26 22.91
CA CYS A 277 -3.61 32.17 21.97
C CYS A 277 -4.55 32.50 20.80
N SER A 278 -5.20 33.66 20.83
CA SER A 278 -5.92 34.16 19.66
C SER A 278 -4.92 34.61 18.59
N SER A 279 -4.86 33.93 17.46
CA SER A 279 -4.44 34.56 16.23
C SER A 279 -5.35 34.11 15.10
N SER A 280 -5.91 35.08 14.38
CA SER A 280 -6.89 34.90 13.31
C SER A 280 -6.50 33.79 12.33
N SER A 281 -7.39 32.83 12.13
CA SER A 281 -7.33 31.85 11.05
C SER A 281 -7.63 32.55 9.72
N SER A 282 -6.61 32.76 8.91
CA SER A 282 -6.79 32.85 7.46
C SER A 282 -6.78 31.41 6.93
N ASP A 283 -7.90 30.99 6.36
CA ASP A 283 -8.08 29.72 5.68
C ASP A 283 -7.05 29.60 4.54
N LEU A 284 -6.17 28.60 4.62
CA LEU A 284 -5.36 28.13 3.50
C LEU A 284 -5.85 26.71 3.19
N SER A 285 -6.84 26.63 2.31
CA SER A 285 -7.14 25.40 1.58
C SER A 285 -6.00 25.16 0.60
N CYS A 286 -5.45 23.94 0.59
CA CYS A 286 -4.47 23.55 -0.41
C CYS A 286 -5.21 23.25 -1.72
N SER A 287 -5.40 24.28 -2.53
CA SER A 287 -5.81 24.14 -3.92
C SER A 287 -5.03 25.18 -4.71
N ASP A 288 -4.20 24.71 -5.63
CA ASP A 288 -3.65 25.53 -6.70
C ASP A 288 -4.83 26.22 -7.41
N GLU A 289 -4.85 27.55 -7.45
CA GLU A 289 -5.30 28.33 -8.59
C GLU A 289 -5.02 29.84 -8.37
N GLU A 290 -4.85 30.52 -9.50
CA GLU A 290 -4.20 31.82 -9.62
C GLU A 290 -4.85 33.02 -8.89
N ALA A 291 -3.97 33.98 -8.56
CA ALA A 291 -4.29 35.25 -7.93
C ALA A 291 -5.22 36.15 -8.75
N LYS A 292 -6.19 36.80 -8.07
CA LYS A 292 -6.50 38.23 -8.27
C LYS A 292 -7.30 38.84 -7.09
N PRO A 293 -7.14 40.16 -6.84
CA PRO A 293 -7.63 40.83 -5.63
C PRO A 293 -8.95 41.57 -5.86
N SER A 294 -9.82 41.65 -4.83
CA SER A 294 -10.50 42.91 -4.50
C SER A 294 -11.16 42.87 -3.13
N SER A 295 -11.01 43.99 -2.44
CA SER A 295 -11.46 44.33 -1.10
C SER A 295 -12.92 44.80 -1.07
N LYS A 296 -13.75 44.26 -0.18
CA LYS A 296 -14.82 45.00 0.53
C LYS A 296 -14.97 44.47 1.96
N LYS A 297 -14.97 45.40 2.92
CA LYS A 297 -15.22 45.16 4.35
C LYS A 297 -16.72 44.99 4.56
N GLU A 298 -17.15 43.85 5.08
CA GLU A 298 -18.47 43.65 5.66
C GLU A 298 -18.38 43.25 7.14
N GLU A 299 -19.40 43.66 7.88
CA GLU A 299 -19.50 43.69 9.33
C GLU A 299 -19.46 42.29 9.98
N LYS A 300 -18.73 42.18 11.09
CA LYS A 300 -18.57 40.93 11.85
C LYS A 300 -19.87 40.53 12.55
N LYS A 301 -20.58 39.56 11.99
CA LYS A 301 -21.52 38.70 12.75
C LYS A 301 -20.74 37.84 13.77
N PRO A 302 -21.35 37.45 14.90
CA PRO A 302 -20.72 36.56 15.87
C PRO A 302 -20.32 35.25 15.18
N ALA A 303 -19.11 34.76 15.48
CA ALA A 303 -18.55 33.58 14.84
C ALA A 303 -19.41 32.34 15.15
N VAL A 304 -20.14 31.86 14.15
CA VAL A 304 -20.80 30.55 14.22
C VAL A 304 -19.69 29.51 14.30
N CYS A 305 -19.72 28.64 15.32
CA CYS A 305 -18.79 27.53 15.41
C CYS A 305 -19.01 26.65 14.17
N LYS A 306 -17.98 26.54 13.31
CA LYS A 306 -18.05 25.81 12.04
C LYS A 306 -17.89 24.29 12.21
N LEU A 307 -17.75 23.79 13.45
CA LEU A 307 -17.43 22.39 13.75
C LEU A 307 -18.45 21.83 14.75
N SER A 308 -19.03 20.67 14.44
CA SER A 308 -19.88 19.91 15.37
C SER A 308 -19.04 19.35 16.53
N PRO A 309 -19.45 19.52 17.80
CA PRO A 309 -18.82 18.88 18.95
C PRO A 309 -18.76 17.36 18.81
N GLU A 310 -19.82 16.74 18.28
CA GLU A 310 -19.94 15.30 18.12
C GLU A 310 -18.88 14.71 17.20
N LEU A 311 -18.51 15.44 16.15
CA LEU A 311 -17.44 15.09 15.20
C LEU A 311 -16.06 15.43 15.76
N SER A 312 -15.92 16.59 16.42
CA SER A 312 -14.69 17.01 17.12
C SER A 312 -14.23 15.98 18.17
N ASP A 313 -15.19 15.41 18.92
CA ASP A 313 -14.94 14.39 19.94
C ASP A 313 -14.38 13.07 19.39
N LEU A 314 -14.54 12.81 18.08
CA LEU A 314 -13.96 11.63 17.43
C LEU A 314 -12.47 11.79 17.11
N VAL A 315 -11.94 13.03 17.17
CA VAL A 315 -10.53 13.31 16.91
C VAL A 315 -9.72 13.15 18.19
N VAL A 316 -9.01 12.00 18.30
CA VAL A 316 -8.23 11.64 19.49
C VAL A 316 -6.74 11.95 19.29
N TYR A 317 -6.05 11.15 18.47
CA TYR A 317 -4.59 11.20 18.30
C TYR A 317 -4.13 11.87 17.00
N THR A 318 -5.07 12.25 16.12
CA THR A 318 -4.80 12.72 14.76
C THR A 318 -5.43 14.08 14.50
N CYS A 319 -5.04 15.08 15.30
CA CYS A 319 -5.59 16.42 15.25
C CYS A 319 -4.95 17.24 14.14
N SER A 320 -5.74 17.64 13.15
CA SER A 320 -5.28 18.48 12.04
C SER A 320 -5.06 19.92 12.50
N VAL A 321 -3.82 20.39 12.44
CA VAL A 321 -3.42 21.77 12.76
C VAL A 321 -2.65 22.43 11.62
N PRO A 322 -2.77 23.75 11.43
CA PRO A 322 -1.96 24.46 10.46
C PRO A 322 -0.48 24.44 10.87
N PHE A 323 0.39 24.11 9.91
CA PHE A 323 1.84 24.19 10.12
C PHE A 323 2.31 25.64 10.09
N ARG A 324 3.22 26.02 10.99
CA ARG A 324 3.84 27.36 11.02
C ARG A 324 5.35 27.28 10.91
N SER A 325 5.99 26.52 11.79
CA SER A 325 7.41 26.23 11.74
C SER A 325 7.73 24.96 12.52
N PHE A 326 8.91 24.38 12.29
CA PHE A 326 9.35 23.19 13.01
C PHE A 326 9.58 23.49 14.50
N GLU A 327 10.06 24.68 14.88
CA GLU A 327 10.27 25.06 16.27
C GLU A 327 8.96 25.16 17.05
N GLN A 328 7.89 25.64 16.39
CA GLN A 328 6.57 25.67 16.99
C GLN A 328 5.98 24.27 17.08
N ALA A 329 6.06 23.49 16.00
CA ALA A 329 5.55 22.12 15.97
C ALA A 329 6.20 21.23 17.03
N ALA A 330 7.51 21.38 17.28
CA ALA A 330 8.23 20.65 18.32
C ALA A 330 7.76 20.94 19.75
N ARG A 331 6.99 22.02 19.96
CA ARG A 331 6.39 22.39 21.26
C ARG A 331 4.92 22.00 21.36
N CYS A 332 4.30 21.60 20.24
CA CYS A 332 2.92 21.14 20.21
C CYS A 332 2.82 19.67 20.68
N PRO A 333 1.64 19.22 21.11
CA PRO A 333 1.40 17.81 21.40
C PRO A 333 1.74 16.90 20.21
N ALA A 334 2.22 15.69 20.47
CA ALA A 334 2.53 14.72 19.43
C ALA A 334 1.29 14.26 18.62
N THR A 335 0.09 14.55 19.12
CA THR A 335 -1.20 14.29 18.48
C THR A 335 -1.56 15.31 17.41
N ASP A 336 -0.88 16.45 17.38
CA ASP A 336 -1.05 17.47 16.36
C ASP A 336 -0.32 17.05 15.09
N MET A 337 -1.02 17.10 13.97
CA MET A 337 -0.49 16.74 12.66
C MET A 337 -0.85 17.78 11.61
N SER A 338 0.03 17.94 10.64
CA SER A 338 -0.16 18.82 9.49
C SER A 338 -0.12 18.01 8.19
N SER A 339 -0.85 18.48 7.19
CA SER A 339 -0.82 17.92 5.84
C SER A 339 -0.26 18.99 4.91
N PHE A 340 0.59 18.58 3.97
CA PHE A 340 1.31 19.46 3.06
C PHE A 340 1.00 19.04 1.65
N SER A 341 0.84 20.00 0.73
CA SER A 341 1.01 19.69 -0.68
C SER A 341 2.43 19.21 -0.97
N GLU A 342 2.61 18.55 -2.11
CA GLU A 342 3.94 18.17 -2.61
C GLU A 342 4.87 19.39 -2.69
N SER A 343 4.39 20.51 -3.24
CA SER A 343 5.14 21.76 -3.37
C SER A 343 5.60 22.32 -2.02
N GLU A 344 4.72 22.33 -1.02
CA GLU A 344 5.06 22.79 0.33
C GLU A 344 6.04 21.83 1.03
N ALA A 345 5.82 20.53 0.92
CA ALA A 345 6.71 19.52 1.49
C ALA A 345 8.12 19.61 0.89
N LEU A 346 8.24 19.75 -0.44
CA LEU A 346 9.51 19.95 -1.13
C LEU A 346 10.21 21.24 -0.70
N ARG A 347 9.46 22.33 -0.53
CA ARG A 347 10.00 23.59 -0.01
C ARG A 347 10.59 23.38 1.40
N HIS A 348 9.83 22.77 2.31
CA HIS A 348 10.30 22.52 3.67
C HIS A 348 11.50 21.56 3.71
N ALA A 349 11.55 20.54 2.86
CA ALA A 349 12.70 19.62 2.76
C ALA A 349 13.98 20.34 2.32
N LYS A 350 13.88 21.27 1.36
CA LYS A 350 14.99 22.11 0.91
C LYS A 350 15.44 23.10 1.99
N ASP A 351 14.48 23.80 2.60
CA ASP A 351 14.77 24.84 3.61
C ASP A 351 15.40 24.24 4.89
N SER A 352 15.10 22.98 5.20
CA SER A 352 15.63 22.27 6.37
C SER A 352 16.94 21.52 6.12
N GLY A 353 17.47 21.54 4.89
CA GLY A 353 18.75 20.91 4.54
C GLY A 353 18.73 19.38 4.45
N ILE A 354 17.55 18.78 4.26
CA ILE A 354 17.38 17.32 4.05
C ILE A 354 17.60 16.93 2.58
N MET A 355 17.45 17.89 1.65
CA MET A 355 17.65 17.73 0.20
C MET A 355 18.70 18.68 -0.37
#